data_AF-A0A1I5UA19-F1
#
_entry.id   AF-A0A1I5UA19-F1
#
_cell.length_a   1.000
_cell.length_b   1.000
_cell.length_c   1.000
_cell.angle_alpha   90.00
_cell.angle_beta   90.00
_cell.angle_gamma   90.00
#
_symmetry.space_group_name_H-M   'P 1'
#
loop_
_entity.id
_entity.type
_entity.pdbx_description
1 polymer ?
#
loop_
_entity_poly.entity_id
_entity_poly.type
_entity_poly.pdbx_seq_one_letter_code
_entity_poly.pdbx_strand_id
1 'polypeptide(L)'
;MKRWFLVGLWLAGGSAACAQPSMGTRQDFKLSQLVLTSGDTLAGPLSMRTAPDMVYVTQPDGSVRPYVAAQVVAFAVQGQVAVPQRNRRTAATYDPSTIRLFRTLTWQSERMDLRPEPTFFEQISEGPVLLLRRQSTVRVLGGMHDTAPVPVLTPSGGRTPPQNPMPAAQRSVSYLAKQEFWDNFYLAWPTGEIRPLRNNKKDLLEAFPQQAKQLQVFAKAQGIGYSTAAELRELVNYANSLASTSSR
;
A
#
# COMPACT_ATOMS: atom_id res chain seq x y z
N MET A 1 65.72 -22.81 22.51
CA MET A 1 64.26 -23.00 22.42
C MET A 1 63.63 -21.64 22.09
N LYS A 2 63.08 -21.48 20.88
CA LYS A 2 62.51 -20.24 20.34
C LYS A 2 61.00 -20.21 20.61
N ARG A 3 60.47 -19.10 21.13
CA ARG A 3 59.02 -18.81 21.15
C ARG A 3 58.79 -17.44 20.54
N TRP A 4 58.07 -17.44 19.41
CA TRP A 4 57.58 -16.24 18.73
C TRP A 4 56.14 -15.98 19.21
N PHE A 5 55.82 -14.73 19.55
CA PHE A 5 54.45 -14.28 19.76
C PHE A 5 53.88 -13.83 18.42
N LEU A 6 52.75 -14.42 18.03
CA LEU A 6 51.94 -13.98 16.88
C LEU A 6 50.69 -13.29 17.45
N VAL A 7 50.61 -11.98 17.24
CA VAL A 7 49.43 -11.16 17.53
C VAL A 7 48.46 -11.33 16.37
N GLY A 8 47.32 -11.96 16.63
CA GLY A 8 46.23 -12.10 15.66
C GLY A 8 45.39 -10.82 15.61
N LEU A 9 45.46 -10.11 14.48
CA LEU A 9 44.62 -8.96 14.15
C LEU A 9 43.26 -9.46 13.63
N TRP A 10 42.19 -9.24 14.39
CA TRP A 10 40.82 -9.48 13.92
C TRP A 10 40.35 -8.27 13.09
N LEU A 11 40.23 -8.47 11.78
CA LEU A 11 39.50 -7.56 10.90
C LEU A 11 38.00 -7.77 11.13
N ALA A 12 37.37 -6.82 11.84
CA ALA A 12 35.92 -6.72 11.89
C ALA A 12 35.41 -6.30 10.49
N GLY A 13 34.95 -7.27 9.71
CA GLY A 13 34.23 -7.03 8.47
C GLY A 13 32.91 -6.32 8.77
N GLY A 14 32.86 -5.02 8.51
CA GLY A 14 31.62 -4.26 8.53
C GLY A 14 30.74 -4.72 7.37
N SER A 15 29.72 -5.54 7.65
CA SER A 15 28.65 -5.80 6.71
C SER A 15 27.94 -4.49 6.40
N ALA A 16 28.05 -4.02 5.17
CA ALA A 16 27.22 -2.96 4.65
C ALA A 16 25.76 -3.39 4.78
N ALA A 17 24.99 -2.70 5.64
CA ALA A 17 23.56 -2.90 5.73
C ALA A 17 22.92 -2.43 4.42
N CYS A 18 22.69 -3.36 3.49
CA CYS A 18 21.86 -3.12 2.32
C CYS A 18 20.49 -2.62 2.81
N ALA A 19 20.04 -1.50 2.26
CA ALA A 19 18.74 -0.91 2.55
C ALA A 19 17.64 -1.97 2.42
N GLN A 20 16.94 -2.26 3.52
CA GLN A 20 15.85 -3.23 3.51
C GLN A 20 14.73 -2.71 2.58
N PRO A 21 14.25 -3.53 1.62
CA PRO A 21 13.13 -3.15 0.77
C PRO A 21 11.94 -2.80 1.66
N SER A 22 11.22 -1.76 1.29
CA SER A 22 10.02 -1.28 1.97
C SER A 22 9.10 -2.45 2.31
N MET A 23 9.06 -2.86 3.58
CA MET A 23 8.15 -3.90 4.03
C MET A 23 6.74 -3.39 3.76
N GLY A 24 5.98 -4.07 2.90
CA GLY A 24 4.61 -3.68 2.56
C GLY A 24 3.74 -3.52 3.80
N THR A 25 2.60 -2.84 3.64
CA THR A 25 1.70 -2.59 4.77
C THR A 25 1.21 -3.90 5.35
N ARG A 26 1.39 -4.08 6.66
CA ARG A 26 0.73 -5.14 7.42
C ARG A 26 -0.67 -4.68 7.81
N GLN A 27 -1.68 -5.49 7.53
CA GLN A 27 -3.06 -5.30 7.97
C GLN A 27 -3.48 -6.54 8.76
N ASP A 28 -4.05 -6.34 9.94
CA ASP A 28 -4.48 -7.44 10.80
C ASP A 28 -6.01 -7.44 10.91
N PHE A 29 -6.62 -8.61 10.81
CA PHE A 29 -8.06 -8.83 10.79
C PHE A 29 -8.45 -9.89 11.81
N LYS A 30 -9.53 -9.64 12.56
CA LYS A 30 -10.02 -10.56 13.59
C LYS A 30 -10.69 -11.80 13.01
N LEU A 31 -11.41 -11.63 11.92
CA LEU A 31 -12.15 -12.69 11.25
C LEU A 31 -11.78 -12.73 9.78
N SER A 32 -11.61 -13.94 9.25
CA SER A 32 -11.42 -14.17 7.82
C SER A 32 -11.94 -15.52 7.36
N GLN A 33 -12.23 -15.60 6.07
CA GLN A 33 -12.46 -16.83 5.34
C GLN A 33 -11.60 -16.79 4.08
N LEU A 34 -10.67 -17.73 3.95
CA LEU A 34 -9.68 -17.82 2.89
C LEU A 34 -9.97 -19.04 2.02
N VAL A 35 -10.10 -18.86 0.72
CA VAL A 35 -10.28 -19.95 -0.25
C VAL A 35 -8.97 -20.18 -0.98
N LEU A 36 -8.45 -21.41 -0.90
CA LEU A 36 -7.21 -21.82 -1.55
C LEU A 36 -7.47 -22.32 -2.97
N THR A 37 -6.42 -22.32 -3.78
CA THR A 37 -6.43 -22.89 -5.14
C THR A 37 -6.63 -24.41 -5.15
N SER A 38 -6.39 -25.10 -4.03
CA SER A 38 -6.78 -26.50 -3.83
C SER A 38 -8.29 -26.72 -3.73
N GLY A 39 -9.07 -25.65 -3.49
CA GLY A 39 -10.48 -25.72 -3.13
C GLY A 39 -10.74 -25.72 -1.62
N ASP A 40 -9.70 -25.89 -0.79
CA ASP A 40 -9.84 -25.84 0.67
C ASP A 40 -10.23 -24.45 1.15
N THR A 41 -10.99 -24.41 2.24
CA THR A 41 -11.37 -23.15 2.90
C THR A 41 -10.82 -23.13 4.31
N LEU A 42 -10.14 -22.03 4.66
CA LEU A 42 -9.59 -21.79 5.98
C LEU A 42 -10.31 -20.62 6.64
N ALA A 43 -10.47 -20.67 7.96
CA ALA A 43 -11.08 -19.59 8.73
C ALA A 43 -10.25 -19.31 9.98
N GLY A 44 -10.21 -18.04 10.38
CA GLY A 44 -9.50 -17.58 11.56
C GLY A 44 -9.00 -16.14 11.44
N PRO A 45 -8.29 -15.63 12.46
CA PRO A 45 -7.57 -14.38 12.36
C PRO A 45 -6.57 -14.39 11.20
N LEU A 46 -6.43 -13.26 10.51
CA LEU A 46 -5.58 -13.14 9.33
C LEU A 46 -4.76 -11.85 9.38
N SER A 47 -3.46 -11.97 9.11
CA SER A 47 -2.58 -10.83 8.82
C SER A 47 -2.24 -10.83 7.34
N MET A 48 -2.41 -9.70 6.64
CA MET A 48 -2.05 -9.53 5.24
C MET A 48 -0.84 -8.61 5.10
N ARG A 49 0.06 -8.92 4.16
CA ARG A 49 1.13 -8.04 3.69
C ARG A 49 0.96 -7.80 2.19
N THR A 50 0.77 -6.55 1.79
CA THR A 50 0.58 -6.19 0.37
C THR A 50 1.85 -6.27 -0.47
N ALA A 51 3.02 -6.28 0.16
CA ALA A 51 4.29 -6.63 -0.47
C ALA A 51 5.07 -7.49 0.54
N PRO A 52 5.22 -8.80 0.30
CA PRO A 52 5.21 -9.49 -1.00
C PRO A 52 3.90 -10.29 -1.33
N ASP A 53 2.71 -9.70 -1.14
CA ASP A 53 1.41 -10.37 -1.39
C ASP A 53 1.27 -11.73 -0.68
N MET A 54 1.32 -11.68 0.65
CA MET A 54 1.18 -12.84 1.53
C MET A 54 0.08 -12.63 2.57
N VAL A 55 -0.62 -13.71 2.91
CA VAL A 55 -1.51 -13.78 4.07
C VAL A 55 -0.99 -14.79 5.08
N TYR A 56 -1.20 -14.51 6.36
CA TYR A 56 -0.83 -15.37 7.48
C TYR A 56 -2.10 -15.68 8.25
N VAL A 57 -2.49 -16.95 8.31
CA VAL A 57 -3.73 -17.39 8.96
C VAL A 57 -3.38 -18.09 10.27
N THR A 58 -4.00 -17.67 11.36
CA THR A 58 -3.90 -18.35 12.66
C THR A 58 -4.91 -19.49 12.71
N GLN A 59 -4.41 -20.72 12.86
CA GLN A 59 -5.22 -21.94 12.96
C GLN A 59 -5.79 -22.13 14.37
N PRO A 60 -6.79 -23.02 14.55
CA PRO A 60 -7.37 -23.31 15.87
C PRO A 60 -6.36 -23.83 16.91
N ASP A 61 -5.26 -24.46 16.47
CA ASP A 61 -4.15 -24.92 17.33
C ASP A 61 -3.18 -23.78 17.73
N GLY A 62 -3.44 -22.55 17.29
CA GLY A 62 -2.61 -21.38 17.53
C GLY A 62 -1.41 -21.25 16.58
N SER A 63 -1.18 -22.21 15.68
CA SER A 63 -0.13 -22.11 14.68
C SER A 63 -0.47 -21.06 13.62
N VAL A 64 0.55 -20.38 13.09
CA VAL A 64 0.39 -19.36 12.03
C VAL A 64 0.95 -19.90 10.73
N ARG A 65 0.11 -20.04 9.71
CA ARG A 65 0.52 -20.54 8.39
C ARG A 65 0.56 -19.42 7.34
N PRO A 66 1.68 -19.23 6.64
CA PRO A 66 1.76 -18.31 5.52
C PRO A 66 1.19 -18.92 4.23
N TYR A 67 0.49 -18.11 3.45
CA TYR A 67 0.05 -18.43 2.09
C TYR A 67 0.42 -17.28 1.15
N VAL A 68 1.03 -17.61 0.02
CA VAL A 68 1.34 -16.65 -1.05
C VAL A 68 0.13 -16.47 -1.95
N ALA A 69 0.04 -15.34 -2.65
CA ALA A 69 -1.07 -15.06 -3.58
C ALA A 69 -1.34 -16.19 -4.58
N ALA A 70 -0.30 -16.84 -5.12
CA ALA A 70 -0.45 -17.97 -6.05
C ALA A 70 -1.21 -19.19 -5.46
N GLN A 71 -1.29 -19.31 -4.14
CA GLN A 71 -2.00 -20.41 -3.46
C GLN A 71 -3.44 -20.03 -3.09
N VAL A 72 -3.82 -18.77 -3.25
CA VAL A 72 -5.07 -18.21 -2.75
C VAL A 72 -5.94 -17.78 -3.92
N VAL A 73 -7.23 -18.12 -3.90
CA VAL A 73 -8.20 -17.67 -4.90
C VAL A 73 -8.80 -16.33 -4.47
N ALA A 74 -9.32 -16.27 -3.25
CA ALA A 74 -9.98 -15.11 -2.68
C ALA A 74 -10.03 -15.24 -1.16
N PHE A 75 -10.26 -14.13 -0.48
CA PHE A 75 -10.56 -14.14 0.95
C PHE A 75 -11.43 -12.97 1.36
N ALA A 76 -12.30 -13.20 2.33
CA ALA A 76 -13.09 -12.17 2.98
C ALA A 76 -12.52 -11.91 4.37
N VAL A 77 -12.49 -10.64 4.80
CA VAL A 77 -12.01 -10.24 6.12
C VAL A 77 -12.96 -9.26 6.80
N GLN A 78 -12.95 -9.25 8.12
CA GLN A 78 -13.71 -8.34 8.95
C GLN A 78 -12.94 -8.00 10.24
N GLY A 79 -13.26 -6.88 10.87
CA GLY A 79 -12.68 -6.49 12.15
C GLY A 79 -11.22 -6.09 12.01
N GLN A 80 -10.91 -5.24 11.02
CA GLN A 80 -9.56 -4.70 10.86
C GLN A 80 -9.13 -4.01 12.14
N VAL A 81 -7.96 -4.39 12.65
CA VAL A 81 -7.36 -3.75 13.81
C VAL A 81 -6.76 -2.43 13.33
N ALA A 82 -7.23 -1.32 13.89
CA ALA A 82 -6.76 0.01 13.53
C ALA A 82 -5.25 0.10 13.77
N VAL A 83 -4.48 0.28 12.70
CA VAL A 83 -3.08 0.67 12.80
C VAL A 83 -3.07 2.14 13.18
N PRO A 84 -2.37 2.57 14.24
CA PRO A 84 -2.28 3.98 14.58
C PRO A 84 -1.56 4.76 13.46
N GLN A 85 -2.34 5.32 12.53
CA GLN A 85 -1.82 6.20 11.49
C GLN A 85 -1.66 7.60 12.08
N ARG A 86 -0.41 8.04 12.20
CA ARG A 86 -0.05 9.36 12.76
C ARG A 86 -0.56 10.55 11.93
N ASN A 87 -0.99 10.32 10.68
CA ASN A 87 -1.55 11.35 9.80
C ASN A 87 -3.00 11.02 9.43
N ARG A 88 -3.94 11.75 10.05
CA ARG A 88 -5.41 11.59 9.93
C ARG A 88 -6.03 12.06 8.61
N ARG A 89 -5.29 12.71 7.71
CA ARG A 89 -5.91 13.46 6.59
C ARG A 89 -6.34 12.59 5.39
N THR A 90 -5.86 11.36 5.27
CA THR A 90 -6.19 10.45 4.14
C THR A 90 -6.56 9.03 4.58
N ALA A 91 -6.58 8.77 5.89
CA ALA A 91 -6.97 7.49 6.44
C ALA A 91 -8.49 7.35 6.29
N ALA A 92 -8.96 6.58 5.30
CA ALA A 92 -10.32 6.06 5.34
C ALA A 92 -10.43 5.23 6.63
N THR A 93 -11.13 5.77 7.64
CA THR A 93 -11.45 5.02 8.85
C THR A 93 -12.36 3.88 8.42
N TYR A 94 -11.81 2.66 8.34
CA TYR A 94 -12.61 1.48 8.05
C TYR A 94 -13.53 1.20 9.23
N ASP A 95 -14.82 1.08 8.93
CA ASP A 95 -15.74 0.50 9.89
C ASP A 95 -15.35 -0.96 10.12
N PRO A 96 -14.99 -1.36 11.36
CA PRO A 96 -14.58 -2.73 11.66
C PRO A 96 -15.66 -3.76 11.38
N SER A 97 -16.93 -3.36 11.25
CA SER A 97 -18.03 -4.24 10.88
C SER A 97 -18.11 -4.52 9.37
N THR A 98 -17.45 -3.73 8.53
CA THR A 98 -17.45 -3.93 7.07
C THR A 98 -16.69 -5.19 6.69
N ILE A 99 -17.34 -6.05 5.91
CA ILE A 99 -16.68 -7.18 5.25
C ILE A 99 -15.95 -6.65 4.02
N ARG A 100 -14.65 -6.93 3.92
CA ARG A 100 -13.82 -6.59 2.76
C ARG A 100 -13.51 -7.86 2.00
N LEU A 101 -13.78 -7.86 0.71
CA LEU A 101 -13.49 -8.99 -0.17
C LEU A 101 -12.19 -8.73 -0.92
N PHE A 102 -11.29 -9.70 -0.87
CA PHE A 102 -10.04 -9.70 -1.62
C PHE A 102 -10.04 -10.82 -2.65
N ARG A 103 -9.53 -10.51 -3.84
CA ARG A 103 -9.32 -11.46 -4.93
C ARG A 103 -7.86 -11.53 -5.29
N THR A 104 -7.41 -12.73 -5.63
CA THR A 104 -6.14 -12.90 -6.33
C THR A 104 -6.38 -12.74 -7.82
N LEU A 105 -5.67 -11.82 -8.44
CA LEU A 105 -5.68 -11.66 -9.89
C LEU A 105 -4.25 -11.57 -10.41
N THR A 106 -4.03 -12.05 -11.63
CA THR A 106 -2.73 -11.93 -12.29
C THR A 106 -2.55 -10.50 -12.78
N TRP A 107 -1.57 -9.80 -12.23
CA TRP A 107 -1.29 -8.42 -12.57
C TRP A 107 0.16 -8.24 -13.01
N GLN A 108 0.34 -7.56 -14.14
CA GLN A 108 1.65 -7.13 -14.56
C GLN A 108 1.90 -5.75 -13.97
N SER A 109 2.93 -5.65 -13.11
CA SER A 109 3.36 -4.34 -12.63
C SER A 109 3.80 -3.46 -13.80
N GLU A 110 3.74 -2.14 -13.67
CA GLU A 110 4.13 -1.21 -14.74
C GLU A 110 5.62 -1.28 -15.12
N ARG A 111 6.43 -1.98 -14.32
CA ARG A 111 7.79 -2.35 -14.71
C ARG A 111 7.70 -3.41 -15.81
N MET A 112 7.87 -2.97 -17.06
CA MET A 112 7.64 -3.75 -18.28
C MET A 112 8.43 -5.06 -18.38
N ASP A 113 9.49 -5.21 -17.58
CA ASP A 113 10.36 -6.37 -17.53
C ASP A 113 9.89 -7.48 -16.58
N LEU A 114 8.88 -7.21 -15.74
CA LEU A 114 8.39 -8.19 -14.78
C LEU A 114 7.30 -9.06 -15.39
N ARG A 115 7.39 -10.36 -15.11
CA ARG A 115 6.34 -11.32 -15.44
C ARG A 115 5.06 -10.95 -14.66
N PRO A 116 3.87 -11.18 -15.23
CA PRO A 116 2.63 -11.05 -14.47
C PRO A 116 2.66 -11.96 -13.25
N GLU A 117 2.29 -11.42 -12.09
CA GLU A 117 2.33 -12.13 -10.81
C GLU A 117 0.94 -12.15 -10.16
N PRO A 118 0.53 -13.26 -9.53
CA PRO A 118 -0.66 -13.29 -8.69
C PRO A 118 -0.56 -12.22 -7.59
N THR A 119 -1.54 -11.33 -7.52
CA THR A 119 -1.54 -10.18 -6.61
C THR A 119 -2.88 -10.05 -5.91
N PHE A 120 -2.89 -9.63 -4.65
CA PHE A 120 -4.12 -9.37 -3.92
C PHE A 120 -4.70 -8.00 -4.23
N PHE A 121 -5.99 -7.99 -4.57
CA PHE A 121 -6.79 -6.79 -4.78
C PHE A 121 -8.01 -6.83 -3.89
N GLU A 122 -8.31 -5.72 -3.24
CA GLU A 122 -9.61 -5.55 -2.60
C GLU A 122 -10.66 -5.22 -3.66
N GLN A 123 -11.70 -6.03 -3.76
CA GLN A 123 -12.88 -5.71 -4.56
C GLN A 123 -13.73 -4.70 -3.79
N ILE A 124 -13.96 -3.54 -4.40
CA ILE A 124 -14.77 -2.48 -3.80
C ILE A 124 -16.09 -2.22 -4.51
N SER A 125 -16.30 -2.72 -5.74
CA SER A 125 -17.58 -2.63 -6.45
C SER A 125 -18.13 -4.00 -6.86
N GLU A 126 -19.35 -4.00 -7.42
CA GLU A 126 -20.03 -5.20 -7.92
C GLU A 126 -20.30 -5.08 -9.42
N GLY A 127 -20.63 -6.21 -10.06
CA GLY A 127 -20.98 -6.28 -11.48
C GLY A 127 -19.87 -6.85 -12.37
N PRO A 128 -20.05 -6.82 -13.70
CA PRO A 128 -19.12 -7.43 -14.66
C PRO A 128 -17.76 -6.73 -14.69
N VAL A 129 -17.73 -5.39 -14.61
CA VAL A 129 -16.48 -4.64 -14.46
C VAL A 129 -16.28 -4.34 -12.98
N LEU A 130 -15.21 -4.88 -12.41
CA LEU A 130 -14.88 -4.72 -10.99
C LEU A 130 -13.99 -3.50 -10.79
N LEU A 131 -14.33 -2.67 -9.82
CA LEU A 131 -13.41 -1.71 -9.23
C LEU A 131 -12.63 -2.40 -8.11
N LEU A 132 -11.33 -2.30 -8.22
CA LEU A 132 -10.36 -2.89 -7.32
C LEU A 132 -9.52 -1.81 -6.65
N ARG A 133 -9.04 -2.09 -5.44
CA ARG A 133 -8.10 -1.25 -4.69
C ARG A 133 -6.89 -2.05 -4.25
N ARG A 134 -5.72 -1.40 -4.30
CA ARG A 134 -4.49 -1.87 -3.63
C ARG A 134 -3.84 -0.72 -2.87
N GLN A 135 -3.43 -0.99 -1.63
CA GLN A 135 -2.75 0.00 -0.79
C GLN A 135 -1.24 -0.10 -0.96
N SER A 136 -0.62 1.01 -1.35
CA SER A 136 0.82 1.16 -1.44
C SER A 136 1.33 2.00 -0.29
N THR A 137 2.50 1.62 0.22
CA THR A 137 3.26 2.45 1.15
C THR A 137 4.34 3.18 0.39
N VAL A 138 4.38 4.50 0.54
CA VAL A 138 5.52 5.32 0.11
C VAL A 138 6.25 5.79 1.37
N ARG A 139 7.55 5.48 1.45
CA ARG A 139 8.42 6.06 2.48
C ARG A 139 8.85 7.43 1.97
N VAL A 140 8.19 8.47 2.45
CA VAL A 140 8.62 9.84 2.18
C VAL A 140 9.74 10.16 3.18
N LEU A 141 10.97 10.27 2.67
CA LEU A 141 12.03 10.90 3.43
C LEU A 141 11.58 12.33 3.67
N GLY A 142 11.28 12.65 4.94
CA GLY A 142 10.94 14.00 5.34
C GLY A 142 12.05 14.91 4.84
N GLY A 143 11.68 15.85 3.96
CA GLY A 143 12.64 16.78 3.39
C GLY A 143 13.49 17.39 4.48
N MET A 144 14.76 17.65 4.15
CA MET A 144 15.49 18.76 4.75
C MET A 144 14.51 19.93 4.77
N HIS A 145 13.94 20.24 5.92
CA HIS A 145 13.64 21.63 6.15
C HIS A 145 15.01 22.29 6.03
N ASP A 146 15.14 23.18 5.06
CA ASP A 146 16.09 24.28 5.11
C ASP A 146 15.82 25.01 6.43
N THR A 147 16.33 24.47 7.54
CA THR A 147 16.87 25.31 8.57
C THR A 147 18.12 25.90 7.93
N ALA A 148 17.93 26.91 7.07
CA ALA A 148 18.96 27.90 6.86
C ALA A 148 19.50 28.23 8.25
N PRO A 149 20.82 28.13 8.48
CA PRO A 149 21.37 28.36 9.80
C PRO A 149 20.89 29.73 10.23
N VAL A 150 20.04 29.77 11.25
CA VAL A 150 19.53 31.02 11.80
C VAL A 150 20.79 31.77 12.25
N PRO A 151 21.13 32.93 11.65
CA PRO A 151 22.23 33.71 12.15
C PRO A 151 21.84 34.14 13.56
N VAL A 152 22.56 33.62 14.55
CA VAL A 152 22.47 34.12 15.91
C VAL A 152 22.99 35.56 15.86
N LEU A 153 22.07 36.53 15.85
CA LEU A 153 22.39 37.92 16.06
C LEU A 153 22.77 38.08 17.54
N THR A 154 24.07 38.09 17.82
CA THR A 154 24.57 38.56 19.11
C THR A 154 24.40 40.08 19.18
N PRO A 155 24.03 40.67 20.35
CA PRO A 155 23.75 42.10 20.47
C PRO A 155 24.98 43.03 20.38
N SER A 156 26.11 42.55 19.89
CA SER A 156 27.36 43.31 19.80
C SER A 156 28.07 42.92 18.51
N GLY A 157 28.18 43.88 17.59
CA GLY A 157 28.70 43.74 16.23
C GLY A 157 30.18 43.44 16.15
N GLY A 158 30.61 42.28 16.66
CA GLY A 158 31.98 41.78 16.57
C GLY A 158 32.06 40.48 15.77
N ARG A 159 32.67 40.53 14.57
CA ARG A 159 33.10 39.32 13.85
C ARG A 159 34.29 38.72 14.58
N THR A 160 34.07 37.61 15.29
CA THR A 160 35.14 36.66 15.61
C THR A 160 34.75 35.28 15.08
N PRO A 161 35.62 34.59 14.32
CA PRO A 161 35.38 33.21 13.95
C PRO A 161 35.52 32.34 15.22
N PRO A 162 34.61 31.38 15.47
CA PRO A 162 34.74 30.50 16.63
C PRO A 162 35.95 29.57 16.46
N GLN A 163 36.89 29.68 17.39
CA GLN A 163 38.18 28.97 17.38
C GLN A 163 38.14 27.53 17.93
N ASN A 164 36.95 26.95 18.10
CA ASN A 164 36.80 25.56 18.52
C ASN A 164 35.98 24.76 17.49
N PRO A 165 36.61 23.88 16.68
CA PRO A 165 35.87 22.89 15.94
C PRO A 165 35.28 21.89 16.94
N MET A 166 33.96 21.93 17.15
CA MET A 166 33.30 20.78 17.76
C MET A 166 33.65 19.52 16.95
N PRO A 167 33.94 18.38 17.59
CA PRO A 167 34.12 17.13 16.88
C PRO A 167 32.83 16.81 16.12
N ALA A 168 32.96 16.46 14.83
CA ALA A 168 31.88 16.13 13.91
C ALA A 168 31.13 14.82 14.25
N ALA A 169 31.09 14.44 15.53
CA ALA A 169 30.35 13.30 16.02
C ALA A 169 29.05 13.79 16.69
N GLN A 170 27.92 13.24 16.27
CA GLN A 170 26.59 13.37 16.91
C GLN A 170 25.72 14.57 16.53
N ARG A 171 25.73 15.01 15.26
CA ARG A 171 24.47 15.46 14.63
C ARG A 171 23.82 14.30 13.91
N SER A 172 23.30 13.34 14.67
CA SER A 172 22.33 12.38 14.15
C SER A 172 21.06 13.14 13.79
N VAL A 173 21.00 13.62 12.56
CA VAL A 173 19.76 14.09 11.93
C VAL A 173 18.87 12.86 11.83
N SER A 174 18.02 12.66 12.83
CA SER A 174 16.99 11.63 12.81
C SER A 174 15.99 12.00 11.71
N TYR A 175 16.22 11.50 10.50
CA TYR A 175 15.23 11.54 9.44
C TYR A 175 14.00 10.77 9.94
N LEU A 176 12.99 11.51 10.41
CA LEU A 176 11.67 10.96 10.64
C LEU A 176 11.08 10.66 9.26
N ALA A 177 11.43 9.50 8.70
CA ALA A 177 10.79 9.00 7.50
C ALA A 177 9.29 8.88 7.80
N LYS A 178 8.48 9.64 7.08
CA LYS A 178 7.03 9.56 7.18
C LYS A 178 6.59 8.45 6.24
N GLN A 179 5.88 7.48 6.79
CA GLN A 179 5.22 6.45 6.00
C GLN A 179 3.86 6.99 5.57
N GLU A 180 3.67 7.16 4.27
CA GLU A 180 2.38 7.58 3.69
C GLU A 180 1.73 6.39 2.98
N PHE A 181 0.40 6.33 3.07
CA PHE A 181 -0.41 5.27 2.47
C PHE A 181 -1.23 5.87 1.34
N TRP A 182 -1.14 5.21 0.19
CA TRP A 182 -1.76 5.65 -1.06
C TRP A 182 -2.67 4.53 -1.55
N ASP A 183 -3.91 4.88 -1.88
CA ASP A 183 -4.87 3.97 -2.49
C ASP A 183 -4.68 4.03 -4.02
N ASN A 184 -4.29 2.91 -4.61
CA ASN A 184 -4.26 2.74 -6.06
C ASN A 184 -5.54 2.01 -6.49
N PHE A 185 -6.22 2.54 -7.51
CA PHE A 185 -7.44 1.97 -8.05
C PHE A 185 -7.19 1.29 -9.40
N TYR A 186 -7.93 0.22 -9.66
CA TYR A 186 -7.86 -0.54 -10.89
C TYR A 186 -9.26 -0.96 -11.33
N LEU A 187 -9.46 -1.09 -12.63
CA LEU A 187 -10.62 -1.76 -13.20
C LEU A 187 -10.22 -3.15 -13.66
N ALA A 188 -11.07 -4.14 -13.42
CA ALA A 188 -10.89 -5.49 -13.95
C ALA A 188 -12.13 -5.93 -14.74
N TRP A 189 -11.89 -6.53 -15.90
CA TRP A 189 -12.93 -7.03 -16.79
C TRP A 189 -13.11 -8.54 -16.66
N PRO A 190 -14.25 -9.11 -17.10
CA PRO A 190 -14.46 -10.56 -17.11
C PRO A 190 -13.44 -11.32 -17.97
N THR A 191 -12.79 -10.64 -18.92
CA THR A 191 -11.71 -11.17 -19.75
C THR A 191 -10.42 -11.43 -18.98
N GLY A 192 -10.31 -10.94 -17.74
CA GLY A 192 -9.08 -10.98 -16.94
C GLY A 192 -8.14 -9.80 -17.16
N GLU A 193 -8.48 -8.85 -18.05
CA GLU A 193 -7.74 -7.60 -18.17
C GLU A 193 -7.85 -6.79 -16.87
N ILE A 194 -6.73 -6.21 -16.42
CA ILE A 194 -6.69 -5.28 -15.29
C ILE A 194 -6.02 -3.99 -15.76
N ARG A 195 -6.68 -2.85 -15.53
CA ARG A 195 -6.19 -1.52 -15.92
C ARG A 195 -6.09 -0.60 -14.72
N PRO A 196 -4.92 0.01 -14.45
CA PRO A 196 -4.81 1.02 -13.39
C PRO A 196 -5.56 2.30 -13.77
N LEU A 197 -6.16 2.94 -12.76
CA LEU A 197 -6.72 4.29 -12.86
C LEU A 197 -5.64 5.29 -12.40
N ARG A 198 -4.86 5.80 -13.35
CA ARG A 198 -3.82 6.82 -13.11
C ARG A 198 -4.43 8.21 -12.99
N ASN A 199 -5.45 8.46 -13.81
CA ASN A 199 -6.32 9.62 -13.71
C ASN A 199 -7.75 9.11 -13.58
N ASN A 200 -8.19 8.95 -12.33
CA ASN A 200 -9.47 8.35 -11.98
C ASN A 200 -10.64 8.81 -12.86
N LYS A 201 -10.76 10.12 -13.14
CA LYS A 201 -11.84 10.64 -13.98
C LYS A 201 -11.68 10.25 -15.45
N LYS A 202 -10.51 10.53 -16.03
CA LYS A 202 -10.26 10.28 -17.45
C LYS A 202 -10.35 8.79 -17.76
N ASP A 203 -9.62 7.97 -17.01
CA ASP A 203 -9.47 6.55 -17.27
C ASP A 203 -10.78 5.78 -17.05
N LEU A 204 -11.59 6.22 -16.07
CA LEU A 204 -12.93 5.65 -15.85
C LEU A 204 -13.86 5.95 -17.03
N LEU A 205 -13.86 7.18 -17.55
CA LEU A 205 -14.70 7.53 -18.69
C LEU A 205 -14.24 6.83 -19.99
N GLU A 206 -12.94 6.62 -20.16
CA GLU A 206 -12.37 5.84 -21.26
C GLU A 206 -12.70 4.34 -21.16
N ALA A 207 -12.82 3.81 -19.93
CA ALA A 207 -13.22 2.43 -19.69
C ALA A 207 -14.70 2.17 -20.02
N PHE A 208 -15.56 3.19 -19.91
CA PHE A 208 -17.00 3.11 -20.19
C PHE A 208 -17.42 4.11 -21.28
N PRO A 209 -16.92 3.97 -22.53
CA PRO A 209 -17.08 5.01 -23.55
C PRO A 209 -18.54 5.23 -23.94
N GLN A 210 -19.37 4.18 -23.92
CA GLN A 210 -20.79 4.27 -24.24
C GLN A 210 -21.60 4.97 -23.14
N GLN A 211 -21.19 4.83 -21.87
CA GLN A 211 -21.87 5.39 -20.69
C GLN A 211 -21.24 6.70 -20.21
N ALA A 212 -20.14 7.17 -20.82
CA ALA A 212 -19.33 8.29 -20.32
C ALA A 212 -20.15 9.56 -20.07
N LYS A 213 -21.08 9.91 -20.97
CA LYS A 213 -21.96 11.08 -20.80
C LYS A 213 -22.92 10.91 -19.62
N GLN A 214 -23.52 9.72 -19.48
CA GLN A 214 -24.45 9.41 -18.39
C GLN A 214 -23.73 9.43 -17.03
N LEU A 215 -22.52 8.89 -16.96
CA LEU A 215 -21.67 8.93 -15.76
C LEU A 215 -21.38 10.35 -15.32
N GLN A 216 -21.04 11.26 -16.23
CA GLN A 216 -20.78 12.66 -15.90
C GLN A 216 -22.03 13.37 -15.36
N VAL A 217 -23.19 13.12 -16.00
CA VAL A 217 -24.47 13.69 -15.54
C VAL A 217 -24.81 13.16 -14.15
N PHE A 218 -24.68 11.86 -13.92
CA PHE A 218 -24.94 11.23 -12.63
C PHE A 218 -23.99 11.76 -11.54
N ALA A 219 -22.68 11.82 -11.81
CA ALA A 219 -21.69 12.36 -10.88
C ALA A 219 -22.03 13.80 -10.46
N LYS A 220 -22.38 14.65 -11.44
CA LYS A 220 -22.78 16.03 -11.17
C LYS A 220 -24.08 16.12 -10.37
N ALA A 221 -25.08 15.30 -10.70
CA ALA A 221 -26.37 15.30 -10.02
C ALA A 221 -26.26 14.84 -8.56
N GLN A 222 -25.40 13.87 -8.27
CA GLN A 222 -25.18 13.33 -6.92
C GLN A 222 -24.09 14.07 -6.13
N GLY A 223 -23.41 15.05 -6.74
CA GLY A 223 -22.27 15.74 -6.12
C GLY A 223 -21.06 14.81 -5.85
N ILE A 224 -20.95 13.72 -6.61
CA ILE A 224 -19.92 12.69 -6.46
C ILE A 224 -18.69 13.08 -7.29
N GLY A 225 -17.52 13.07 -6.64
CA GLY A 225 -16.23 13.28 -7.28
C GLY A 225 -15.68 12.02 -7.98
N TYR A 226 -14.37 12.00 -8.18
CA TYR A 226 -13.62 10.85 -8.74
C TYR A 226 -12.40 10.54 -7.88
N SER A 227 -12.41 10.97 -6.61
CA SER A 227 -11.20 11.06 -5.81
C SER A 227 -11.13 9.96 -4.75
N THR A 228 -12.28 9.48 -4.29
CA THR A 228 -12.36 8.50 -3.20
C THR A 228 -12.85 7.14 -3.68
N ALA A 229 -12.53 6.09 -2.92
CA ALA A 229 -12.99 4.73 -3.19
C ALA A 229 -14.53 4.63 -3.22
N ALA A 230 -15.22 5.34 -2.33
CA ALA A 230 -16.67 5.32 -2.23
C ALA A 230 -17.33 5.95 -3.47
N GLU A 231 -16.85 7.12 -3.89
CA GLU A 231 -17.33 7.80 -5.10
C GLU A 231 -17.11 6.94 -6.36
N LEU A 232 -15.90 6.39 -6.53
CA LEU A 232 -15.58 5.55 -7.67
C LEU A 232 -16.43 4.27 -7.69
N ARG A 233 -16.66 3.66 -6.52
CA ARG A 233 -17.52 2.49 -6.41
C ARG A 233 -18.93 2.79 -6.89
N GLU A 234 -19.51 3.91 -6.48
CA GLU A 234 -20.86 4.31 -6.90
C GLU A 234 -20.94 4.54 -8.41
N LEU A 235 -19.93 5.19 -8.99
CA LEU A 235 -19.85 5.41 -10.43
C LEU A 235 -19.71 4.10 -11.21
N VAL A 236 -18.87 3.16 -10.76
CA VAL A 236 -18.70 1.86 -11.44
C VAL A 236 -19.96 1.00 -11.31
N ASN A 237 -20.59 0.98 -10.14
CA ASN A 237 -21.86 0.26 -9.96
C ASN A 237 -22.95 0.83 -10.88
N TYR A 238 -23.02 2.16 -11.02
CA TYR A 238 -23.96 2.80 -11.95
C TYR A 238 -23.62 2.48 -13.42
N ALA A 239 -22.35 2.50 -13.81
CA ALA A 239 -21.94 2.11 -15.16
C ALA A 239 -22.37 0.65 -15.49
N ASN A 240 -22.18 -0.26 -14.54
CA ASN A 240 -22.57 -1.66 -14.67
C ASN A 240 -24.10 -1.85 -14.78
N SER A 241 -24.90 -1.05 -14.07
CA SER A 241 -26.36 -1.14 -14.16
C SER A 241 -26.90 -0.65 -15.50
N LEU A 242 -26.27 0.38 -16.09
CA LEU A 242 -26.59 0.85 -17.43
C LEU A 242 -26.30 -0.21 -18.49
N ALA A 243 -25.13 -0.85 -18.43
CA ALA A 243 -24.76 -1.91 -19.38
C ALA A 243 -25.70 -3.13 -19.33
N SER A 244 -26.18 -3.47 -18.13
CA SER A 244 -27.13 -4.58 -17.93
C SER A 244 -28.52 -4.31 -18.53
N THR A 245 -28.86 -3.03 -18.76
CA THR A 245 -30.14 -2.64 -19.37
C THR A 245 -30.09 -2.72 -20.89
N SER A 246 -28.92 -2.42 -21.49
CA SER A 246 -28.74 -2.44 -22.95
C SER A 246 -28.63 -3.84 -23.58
N SER A 247 -28.52 -4.89 -22.77
CA SER A 247 -28.42 -6.29 -23.23
C SER A 247 -29.77 -7.04 -23.28
N ARG A 248 -30.88 -6.34 -23.06
CA ARG A 248 -32.26 -6.85 -23.25
C ARG A 248 -32.87 -6.25 -24.50
#